data_AF-A0A2E3MAK8-F1
#
_entry.id   AF-A0A2E3MAK8-F1
#
_cell.length_a   1.000
_cell.length_b   1.000
_cell.length_c   1.000
_cell.angle_alpha   90.00
_cell.angle_beta   90.00
_cell.angle_gamma   90.00
#
_symmetry.space_group_name_H-M   'P 1'
#
loop_
_entity.id
_entity.type
_entity.pdbx_description
1 polymer ?
#
loop_
_entity_poly.entity_id
_entity_poly.type
_entity_poly.pdbx_seq_one_letter_code
_entity_poly.pdbx_strand_id
1 'polypeptide(L)'
;MKSTLKQYTISIYTENNIGLLNRISAIFQRRHINIESMNISESEIEGVSRFTVLVKMKEDNVKKIIGQIEKQIEVIKAFYHTDEQTIYLESCMFKIKSDLLFEERQIQNIIKDSDARIVTVNREFFVLEKSGRRHEIELLHRELKAFGVMQFVRSGRIAVTKDEMKISEILNQFNS
;
A
#
# COMPACT_ATOMS: atom_id res chain seq x y z
N MET A 1 -3.18 25.92 16.55
CA MET A 1 -2.14 24.96 16.10
C MET A 1 -2.05 24.97 14.58
N LYS A 2 -0.86 25.20 13.98
CA LYS A 2 -0.71 25.11 12.52
C LYS A 2 -0.93 23.66 12.08
N SER A 3 -2.01 23.42 11.35
CA SER A 3 -2.34 22.13 10.75
C SER A 3 -1.22 21.70 9.79
N THR A 4 -0.39 20.77 10.24
CA THR A 4 0.76 20.24 9.49
C THR A 4 0.31 19.06 8.64
N LEU A 5 0.89 18.91 7.45
CA LEU A 5 0.61 17.77 6.58
C LEU A 5 1.13 16.48 7.23
N LYS A 6 0.28 15.46 7.34
CA LYS A 6 0.62 14.13 7.85
C LYS A 6 0.23 13.07 6.81
N GLN A 7 0.91 11.92 6.86
CA GLN A 7 0.48 10.75 6.10
C GLN A 7 -0.66 10.06 6.84
N TYR A 8 -1.68 9.66 6.08
CA TYR A 8 -2.82 8.91 6.56
C TYR A 8 -3.02 7.67 5.70
N THR A 9 -3.22 6.54 6.36
CA THR A 9 -3.70 5.31 5.75
C THR A 9 -5.21 5.26 5.93
N ILE A 10 -5.95 5.37 4.82
CA ILE A 10 -7.40 5.28 4.79
C ILE A 10 -7.79 3.84 4.46
N SER A 11 -8.64 3.23 5.28
CA SER A 11 -9.23 1.91 5.04
C SER A 11 -10.72 2.08 4.75
N ILE A 12 -11.20 1.54 3.64
CA ILE A 12 -12.61 1.66 3.20
C ILE A 12 -13.16 0.26 2.99
N TYR A 13 -14.18 -0.10 3.74
CA TYR A 13 -14.86 -1.40 3.65
C TYR A 13 -16.12 -1.28 2.79
N THR A 14 -16.29 -2.19 1.84
CA THR A 14 -17.28 -2.06 0.75
C THR A 14 -17.87 -3.42 0.37
N GLU A 15 -19.16 -3.47 -0.01
CA GLU A 15 -19.80 -4.72 -0.49
C GLU A 15 -19.69 -4.89 -2.01
N ASN A 16 -19.56 -3.79 -2.76
CA ASN A 16 -19.44 -3.79 -4.21
C ASN A 16 -18.46 -2.70 -4.67
N ASN A 17 -17.60 -3.05 -5.63
CA ASN A 17 -16.53 -2.18 -6.10
C ASN A 17 -16.79 -1.58 -7.49
N ILE A 18 -17.86 -2.00 -8.19
CA ILE A 18 -18.14 -1.58 -9.57
C ILE A 18 -18.35 -0.05 -9.62
N GLY A 19 -17.45 0.63 -10.33
CA GLY A 19 -17.45 2.10 -10.45
C GLY A 19 -17.03 2.86 -9.18
N LEU A 20 -16.90 2.19 -8.04
CA LEU A 20 -16.56 2.82 -6.76
C LEU A 20 -15.13 3.37 -6.76
N LEU A 21 -14.18 2.65 -7.38
CA LEU A 21 -12.79 3.11 -7.54
C LEU A 21 -12.73 4.51 -8.19
N ASN A 22 -13.50 4.73 -9.26
CA ASN A 22 -13.54 6.00 -9.98
C ASN A 22 -14.14 7.10 -9.10
N ARG A 23 -15.20 6.80 -8.34
CA ARG A 23 -15.83 7.77 -7.43
C ARG A 23 -14.92 8.14 -6.26
N ILE A 24 -14.24 7.17 -5.65
CA ILE A 24 -13.24 7.40 -4.60
C ILE A 24 -12.11 8.28 -5.16
N SER A 25 -11.55 7.94 -6.32
CA SER A 25 -10.49 8.72 -6.96
C SER A 25 -10.93 10.17 -7.22
N ALA A 26 -12.15 10.38 -7.71
CA ALA A 26 -12.71 11.72 -7.94
C ALA A 26 -12.92 12.53 -6.65
N ILE A 27 -13.17 11.89 -5.50
CA ILE A 27 -13.28 12.57 -4.19
C ILE A 27 -11.94 13.22 -3.80
N PHE A 28 -10.82 12.53 -4.03
CA PHE A 28 -9.47 13.06 -3.78
C PHE A 28 -9.09 14.11 -4.82
N GLN A 29 -9.33 13.84 -6.11
CA GLN A 29 -8.98 14.74 -7.20
C GLN A 29 -9.64 16.12 -7.07
N ARG A 30 -10.95 16.17 -6.75
CA ARG A 30 -11.69 17.44 -6.56
C ARG A 30 -11.14 18.31 -5.43
N ARG A 31 -10.33 17.76 -4.53
CA ARG A 31 -9.70 18.48 -3.41
C ARG A 31 -8.21 18.73 -3.64
N HIS A 32 -7.71 18.45 -4.85
CA HIS A 32 -6.28 18.53 -5.20
C HIS A 32 -5.39 17.73 -4.24
N ILE A 33 -5.86 16.55 -3.82
CA ILE A 33 -5.09 15.65 -2.96
C ILE A 33 -4.53 14.52 -3.80
N ASN A 34 -3.20 14.38 -3.77
CA ASN A 34 -2.52 13.29 -4.43
C ASN A 34 -2.66 11.99 -3.63
N ILE A 35 -2.95 10.90 -4.32
CA ILE A 35 -2.93 9.54 -3.78
C ILE A 35 -1.52 8.99 -3.95
N GLU A 36 -0.84 8.67 -2.85
CA GLU A 36 0.52 8.12 -2.91
C GLU A 36 0.51 6.64 -3.27
N SER A 37 -0.48 5.90 -2.79
CA SER A 37 -0.72 4.51 -3.19
C SER A 37 -2.16 4.11 -2.92
N MET A 38 -2.68 3.15 -3.69
CA MET A 38 -3.98 2.54 -3.46
C MET A 38 -3.92 1.06 -3.81
N ASN A 39 -4.58 0.23 -3.02
CA ASN A 39 -4.90 -1.16 -3.39
C ASN A 39 -6.32 -1.51 -2.93
N ILE A 40 -6.82 -2.60 -3.49
CA ILE A 40 -8.12 -3.19 -3.19
C ILE A 40 -7.89 -4.69 -3.04
N SER A 41 -8.41 -5.27 -1.97
CA SER A 41 -8.40 -6.70 -1.75
C SER A 41 -9.69 -7.14 -1.09
N GLU A 42 -9.94 -8.43 -1.03
CA GLU A 42 -10.92 -8.98 -0.09
C GLU A 42 -10.50 -8.64 1.34
N SER A 43 -11.49 -8.47 2.21
CA SER A 43 -11.30 -8.29 3.65
C SER A 43 -11.40 -9.63 4.38
N GLU A 44 -11.25 -9.57 5.69
CA GLU A 44 -11.51 -10.67 6.62
C GLU A 44 -12.98 -11.11 6.69
N ILE A 45 -13.89 -10.36 6.05
CA ILE A 45 -15.33 -10.63 6.02
C ILE A 45 -15.75 -11.02 4.61
N GLU A 46 -16.45 -12.16 4.50
CA GLU A 46 -16.95 -12.67 3.22
C GLU A 46 -17.86 -11.66 2.52
N GLY A 47 -17.66 -11.48 1.21
CA GLY A 47 -18.41 -10.51 0.41
C GLY A 47 -18.01 -9.05 0.62
N VAL A 48 -17.08 -8.76 1.54
CA VAL A 48 -16.61 -7.39 1.82
C VAL A 48 -15.19 -7.21 1.31
N SER A 49 -15.00 -6.17 0.49
CA SER A 49 -13.69 -5.70 0.03
C SER A 49 -13.15 -4.58 0.91
N ARG A 50 -11.84 -4.43 0.92
CA ARG A 50 -11.13 -3.37 1.61
C ARG A 50 -10.22 -2.61 0.66
N PHE A 51 -10.44 -1.31 0.55
CA PHE A 51 -9.49 -0.39 -0.06
C PHE A 51 -8.50 0.08 0.99
N THR A 52 -7.22 0.11 0.64
CA THR A 52 -6.18 0.80 1.41
C THR A 52 -5.62 1.95 0.59
N VAL A 53 -5.76 3.18 1.08
CA VAL A 53 -5.34 4.39 0.37
C VAL A 53 -4.34 5.18 1.23
N LEU A 54 -3.16 5.45 0.70
CA LEU A 54 -2.15 6.29 1.33
C LEU A 54 -2.20 7.70 0.75
N VAL A 55 -2.29 8.69 1.62
CA VAL A 55 -2.40 10.11 1.24
C VAL A 55 -1.67 10.99 2.25
N LYS A 56 -1.18 12.13 1.79
CA LYS A 56 -0.58 13.16 2.64
C LYS A 56 -1.43 14.42 2.63
N MET A 57 -2.00 14.78 3.78
CA MET A 57 -2.89 15.93 3.89
C MET A 57 -3.00 16.48 5.32
N LYS A 58 -3.76 17.57 5.48
CA LYS A 58 -4.17 18.11 6.78
C LYS A 58 -5.25 17.24 7.41
N GLU A 59 -5.27 17.15 8.73
CA GLU A 59 -6.26 16.34 9.46
C GLU A 59 -7.71 16.74 9.16
N ASP A 60 -8.01 18.04 9.05
CA ASP A 60 -9.36 18.50 8.70
C ASP A 60 -9.83 18.00 7.33
N ASN A 61 -8.89 17.83 6.38
CA ASN A 61 -9.21 17.31 5.06
C ASN A 61 -9.48 15.81 5.10
N VAL A 62 -8.75 15.03 5.92
CA VAL A 62 -8.99 13.58 6.00
C VAL A 62 -10.37 13.31 6.59
N LYS A 63 -10.76 14.01 7.66
CA LYS A 63 -12.10 13.91 8.26
C LYS A 63 -13.21 14.24 7.25
N LYS A 64 -13.04 15.31 6.47
CA LYS A 64 -14.00 15.70 5.41
C LYS A 64 -14.09 14.67 4.30
N ILE A 65 -12.98 14.04 3.91
CA ILE A 65 -12.96 13.02 2.86
C ILE A 65 -13.62 11.73 3.33
N ILE A 66 -13.33 11.29 4.55
CA ILE A 66 -13.96 10.10 5.13
C ILE A 66 -15.48 10.26 5.12
N GLY A 67 -16.01 11.38 5.62
CA GLY A 67 -17.45 11.64 5.59
C GLY A 67 -18.06 11.80 4.18
N GLN A 68 -17.26 11.87 3.11
CA GLN A 68 -17.74 11.89 1.72
C GLN A 68 -17.65 10.51 1.06
N ILE A 69 -16.66 9.72 1.46
CA ILE A 69 -16.53 8.32 1.09
C ILE A 69 -17.68 7.53 1.72
N GLU A 70 -18.00 7.75 2.99
CA GLU A 70 -19.13 7.10 3.69
C GLU A 70 -20.52 7.48 3.15
N LYS A 71 -20.61 8.45 2.24
CA LYS A 71 -21.87 8.77 1.53
C LYS A 71 -22.08 7.94 0.28
N GLN A 72 -21.08 7.16 -0.14
CA GLN A 72 -21.24 6.23 -1.26
C GLN A 72 -22.08 5.04 -0.77
N ILE A 73 -23.06 4.63 -1.56
CA ILE A 73 -24.04 3.60 -1.19
C ILE A 73 -23.35 2.28 -0.85
N GLU A 74 -22.29 1.94 -1.58
CA GLU A 74 -21.58 0.67 -1.45
C GLU A 74 -20.52 0.67 -0.34
N VAL A 75 -20.29 1.81 0.33
CA VAL A 75 -19.32 1.92 1.43
C VAL A 75 -20.02 1.61 2.74
N ILE A 76 -19.57 0.55 3.40
CA ILE A 76 -20.00 0.18 4.75
C ILE A 76 -19.43 1.18 5.75
N LYS A 77 -18.10 1.38 5.70
CA LYS A 77 -17.40 2.26 6.64
C LYS A 77 -16.03 2.66 6.12
N ALA A 78 -15.59 3.87 6.50
CA ALA A 78 -14.25 4.33 6.20
C ALA A 78 -13.52 4.83 7.46
N PHE A 79 -12.26 4.45 7.58
CA PHE A 79 -11.38 4.80 8.69
C PHE A 79 -10.12 5.48 8.18
N TYR A 80 -9.47 6.26 9.04
CA TYR A 80 -8.16 6.83 8.75
C TYR A 80 -7.26 6.65 9.97
N HIS A 81 -6.01 6.30 9.71
CA HIS A 81 -5.02 6.07 10.75
C HIS A 81 -3.69 6.72 10.36
N THR A 82 -2.94 7.12 11.39
CA THR A 82 -1.55 7.54 11.25
C THR A 82 -0.62 6.33 11.16
N ASP A 83 0.65 6.58 10.80
CA ASP A 83 1.66 5.53 10.73
C ASP A 83 1.93 4.90 12.12
N GLU A 84 1.78 5.68 13.20
CA GLU A 84 1.94 5.19 14.57
C GLU A 84 0.82 4.23 15.00
N GLN A 85 -0.36 4.34 14.40
CA GLN A 85 -1.54 3.52 14.69
C GLN A 85 -1.60 2.24 13.82
N THR A 86 -0.68 2.08 12.88
CA THR A 86 -0.71 0.98 11.90
C THR A 86 0.59 0.18 11.89
N ILE A 87 0.47 -1.07 11.46
CA ILE A 87 1.58 -1.89 10.99
C ILE A 87 1.37 -1.98 9.47
N TYR A 88 2.39 -1.61 8.70
CA TYR A 88 2.27 -1.52 7.26
C TYR A 88 3.54 -1.98 6.56
N LEU A 89 3.37 -2.51 5.35
CA LEU A 89 4.44 -2.99 4.48
C LEU A 89 4.10 -2.64 3.03
N GLU A 90 5.11 -2.66 2.19
CA GLU A 90 4.98 -2.73 0.74
C GLU A 90 5.72 -4.00 0.27
N SER A 91 5.31 -4.58 -0.85
CA SER A 91 6.06 -5.65 -1.54
C SER A 91 6.57 -5.14 -2.87
N CYS A 92 7.76 -5.57 -3.27
CA CYS A 92 8.38 -5.13 -4.50
C CYS A 92 9.16 -6.24 -5.19
N MET A 93 9.34 -6.08 -6.50
CA MET A 93 10.16 -6.96 -7.32
C MET A 93 11.19 -6.19 -8.11
N PHE A 94 12.39 -6.76 -8.23
CA PHE A 94 13.51 -6.23 -9.01
C PHE A 94 13.95 -7.28 -10.02
N LYS A 95 13.89 -6.95 -11.31
CA LYS A 95 14.42 -7.76 -12.40
C LYS A 95 15.81 -7.25 -12.78
N ILE A 96 16.80 -8.13 -12.79
CA ILE A 96 18.22 -7.79 -12.98
C ILE A 96 18.86 -8.82 -13.91
N LYS A 97 19.89 -8.43 -14.68
CA LYS A 97 20.60 -9.32 -15.59
C LYS A 97 21.28 -10.48 -14.84
N SER A 98 21.17 -11.70 -15.35
CA SER A 98 21.67 -12.91 -14.67
C SER A 98 23.16 -12.97 -14.44
N ASP A 99 23.98 -12.48 -15.38
CA ASP A 99 25.45 -12.52 -15.25
C ASP A 99 25.91 -11.86 -13.94
N LEU A 100 25.23 -10.78 -13.55
CA LEU A 100 25.54 -10.02 -12.34
C LEU A 100 25.33 -10.83 -11.06
N LEU A 101 24.42 -11.81 -11.05
CA LEU A 101 24.21 -12.65 -9.87
C LEU A 101 25.44 -13.51 -9.56
N PHE A 102 26.19 -13.92 -10.58
CA PHE A 102 27.32 -14.83 -10.46
C PHE A 102 28.67 -14.11 -10.48
N GLU A 103 28.77 -13.03 -11.27
CA GLU A 103 30.02 -12.30 -11.49
C GLU A 103 30.21 -11.16 -10.48
N GLU A 104 29.14 -10.55 -9.97
CA GLU A 104 29.23 -9.37 -9.09
C GLU A 104 29.02 -9.72 -7.61
N ARG A 105 30.12 -9.84 -6.87
CA ARG A 105 30.10 -10.10 -5.41
C ARG A 105 29.31 -9.05 -4.61
N GLN A 106 29.32 -7.79 -5.06
CA GLN A 106 28.59 -6.72 -4.38
C GLN A 106 27.07 -6.96 -4.42
N ILE A 107 26.53 -7.43 -5.55
CA ILE A 107 25.12 -7.81 -5.65
C ILE A 107 24.78 -8.95 -4.68
N GLN A 108 25.65 -9.97 -4.60
CA GLN A 108 25.43 -11.10 -3.69
C GLN A 108 25.36 -10.63 -2.23
N ASN A 109 26.23 -9.69 -1.82
CA ASN A 109 26.19 -9.09 -0.49
C ASN A 109 24.92 -8.26 -0.26
N ILE A 110 24.55 -7.40 -1.22
CA ILE A 110 23.29 -6.62 -1.13
C ILE A 110 22.08 -7.55 -0.97
N ILE A 111 22.00 -8.63 -1.74
CA ILE A 111 20.89 -9.60 -1.63
C ILE A 111 20.89 -10.23 -0.23
N LYS A 112 22.05 -10.65 0.26
CA LYS A 112 22.20 -11.28 1.57
C LYS A 112 21.82 -10.36 2.73
N ASP A 113 22.15 -9.07 2.63
CA ASP A 113 21.96 -8.10 3.72
C ASP A 113 20.59 -7.40 3.67
N SER A 114 19.81 -7.61 2.59
CA SER A 114 18.54 -6.91 2.35
C SER A 114 17.29 -7.72 2.67
N ASP A 115 17.41 -8.93 3.21
CA ASP A 115 16.30 -9.88 3.43
C ASP A 115 15.46 -10.12 2.15
N ALA A 116 16.05 -9.91 0.97
CA ALA A 116 15.40 -10.13 -0.30
C ALA A 116 15.47 -11.61 -0.69
N ARG A 117 14.41 -12.11 -1.32
CA ARG A 117 14.31 -13.48 -1.81
C ARG A 117 14.46 -13.53 -3.33
N ILE A 118 15.30 -14.45 -3.81
CA ILE A 118 15.32 -14.78 -5.25
C ILE A 118 14.05 -15.57 -5.57
N VAL A 119 13.21 -15.02 -6.45
CA VAL A 119 11.97 -15.65 -6.94
C VAL A 119 12.27 -16.61 -8.08
N THR A 120 13.12 -16.19 -9.03
CA THR A 120 13.50 -17.00 -10.19
C THR A 120 14.84 -16.55 -10.74
N VAL A 121 15.52 -17.47 -11.43
CA VAL A 121 16.76 -17.23 -12.17
C VAL A 121 16.64 -17.96 -13.50
N ASN A 122 16.93 -17.27 -14.60
CA ASN A 122 17.15 -17.90 -15.90
C ASN A 122 18.46 -17.38 -16.52
N ARG A 123 18.69 -17.64 -17.81
CA ARG A 123 19.93 -17.23 -18.48
C ARG A 123 20.04 -15.72 -18.72
N GLU A 124 18.92 -15.01 -18.78
CA GLU A 124 18.87 -13.59 -19.14
C GLU A 124 18.73 -12.70 -17.90
N PHE A 125 17.88 -13.11 -16.95
CA PHE A 125 17.58 -12.36 -15.76
C PHE A 125 17.29 -13.22 -14.53
N PHE A 126 17.44 -12.60 -13.36
CA PHE A 126 16.86 -13.07 -12.11
C PHE A 126 15.90 -12.03 -11.54
N VAL A 127 15.01 -12.48 -10.67
CA VAL A 127 14.05 -11.62 -9.98
C VAL A 127 14.22 -11.75 -8.48
N LEU A 128 14.37 -10.61 -7.81
CA LEU A 128 14.32 -10.49 -6.36
C LEU A 128 12.93 -10.02 -5.93
N GLU A 129 12.42 -10.54 -4.84
CA GLU A 129 11.27 -10.01 -4.09
C GLU A 129 11.76 -9.50 -2.74
N LYS A 130 11.22 -8.36 -2.30
CA LYS A 130 11.36 -7.87 -0.94
C LYS A 130 10.04 -7.30 -0.46
N SER A 131 9.67 -7.67 0.76
CA SER A 131 8.60 -7.03 1.51
C SER A 131 9.20 -6.28 2.71
N GLY A 132 8.71 -5.07 2.98
CA GLY A 132 9.30 -4.24 4.04
C GLY A 132 8.68 -2.85 4.15
N ARG A 133 9.26 -2.02 5.01
CA ARG A 133 8.93 -0.59 5.06
C ARG A 133 9.47 0.11 3.82
N ARG A 134 8.81 1.23 3.48
CA ARG A 134 9.15 2.03 2.29
C ARG A 134 10.63 2.42 2.22
N HIS A 135 11.23 2.81 3.34
CA HIS A 135 12.64 3.21 3.38
C HIS A 135 13.60 2.05 3.12
N GLU A 136 13.27 0.82 3.55
CA GLU A 136 14.07 -0.38 3.31
C GLU A 136 14.03 -0.77 1.82
N ILE A 137 12.86 -0.64 1.19
CA ILE A 137 12.70 -0.89 -0.25
C ILE A 137 13.43 0.16 -1.08
N GLU A 138 13.33 1.44 -0.70
CA GLU A 138 14.01 2.54 -1.38
C GLU A 138 15.54 2.46 -1.23
N LEU A 139 16.04 1.92 -0.10
CA LEU A 139 17.46 1.61 0.09
C LEU A 139 17.92 0.52 -0.88
N LEU A 140 17.26 -0.65 -0.87
CA LEU A 140 17.61 -1.75 -1.76
C LEU A 140 17.54 -1.34 -3.24
N HIS A 141 16.49 -0.61 -3.63
CA HIS A 141 16.37 -0.10 -4.99
C HIS A 141 17.56 0.79 -5.38
N ARG A 142 18.03 1.65 -4.47
CA ARG A 142 19.17 2.55 -4.72
C ARG A 142 20.47 1.77 -4.88
N GLU A 143 20.70 0.77 -4.06
CA GLU A 143 21.89 -0.09 -4.13
C GLU A 143 21.92 -0.89 -5.43
N LEU A 144 20.79 -1.50 -5.81
CA LEU A 144 20.67 -2.27 -7.05
C LEU A 144 20.74 -1.38 -8.31
N LYS A 145 20.34 -0.10 -8.22
CA LYS A 145 20.35 0.83 -9.34
C LYS A 145 21.74 0.99 -9.97
N ALA A 146 22.81 0.88 -9.18
CA ALA A 146 24.19 0.96 -9.66
C ALA A 146 24.55 -0.14 -10.67
N PHE A 147 23.85 -1.28 -10.63
CA PHE A 147 24.12 -2.44 -11.47
C PHE A 147 23.17 -2.58 -12.67
N GLY A 148 22.21 -1.67 -12.82
CA GLY A 148 21.23 -1.73 -13.90
C GLY A 148 20.04 -2.63 -13.57
N VAL A 149 19.05 -2.08 -12.86
CA VAL A 149 17.75 -2.71 -12.67
C VAL A 149 16.98 -2.66 -13.99
N MET A 150 16.67 -3.82 -14.58
CA MET A 150 15.93 -3.93 -15.84
C MET A 150 14.45 -3.56 -15.66
N GLN A 151 13.88 -3.92 -14.51
CA GLN A 151 12.50 -3.61 -14.17
C GLN A 151 12.32 -3.55 -12.66
N PHE A 152 11.52 -2.59 -12.20
CA PHE A 152 11.13 -2.45 -10.80
C PHE A 152 9.63 -2.23 -10.72
N VAL A 153 8.97 -2.96 -9.81
CA VAL A 153 7.57 -2.75 -9.47
C VAL A 153 7.40 -2.81 -7.97
N ARG A 154 6.47 -2.01 -7.44
CA ARG A 154 6.13 -1.95 -6.03
C ARG A 154 4.61 -1.94 -5.88
N SER A 155 4.11 -2.70 -4.91
CA SER A 155 2.69 -2.70 -4.55
C SER A 155 2.28 -1.36 -3.92
N GLY A 156 0.97 -1.17 -3.77
CA GLY A 156 0.48 -0.20 -2.79
C GLY A 156 0.78 -0.66 -1.36
N ARG A 157 0.70 0.28 -0.41
CA ARG A 157 0.84 -0.01 1.02
C ARG A 157 -0.24 -0.97 1.49
N ILE A 158 0.13 -2.11 2.04
CA ILE A 158 -0.78 -2.97 2.84
C ILE A 158 -0.64 -2.58 4.31
N ALA A 159 -1.74 -2.59 5.06
CA ALA A 159 -1.73 -2.15 6.45
C ALA A 159 -2.82 -2.78 7.30
N VAL A 160 -2.48 -3.07 8.55
CA VAL A 160 -3.41 -3.41 9.62
C VAL A 160 -3.29 -2.39 10.75
N THR A 161 -4.36 -2.17 11.50
CA THR A 161 -4.31 -1.35 12.72
C THR A 161 -3.69 -2.13 13.86
N LYS A 162 -3.12 -1.40 14.81
CA LYS A 162 -2.70 -1.99 16.08
C LYS A 162 -3.90 -2.29 16.98
N ASP A 163 -4.89 -1.42 16.96
CA ASP A 163 -6.16 -1.61 17.66
C ASP A 163 -7.10 -2.50 16.84
N GLU A 164 -7.95 -3.26 17.53
CA GLU A 164 -8.96 -4.10 16.90
C GLU A 164 -10.00 -3.25 16.16
N MET A 165 -10.26 -3.56 14.88
CA MET A 165 -11.38 -3.00 14.14
C MET A 165 -12.61 -3.90 14.26
N LYS A 166 -13.64 -3.44 14.96
CA LYS A 166 -14.91 -4.15 15.16
C LYS A 166 -15.85 -4.06 13.96
N ILE A 167 -15.37 -4.35 12.75
CA ILE A 167 -16.16 -4.21 11.50
C ILE A 167 -17.35 -5.17 11.47
N SER A 168 -17.16 -6.41 11.92
CA SER A 168 -18.25 -7.40 11.98
C SER A 168 -19.40 -6.95 12.88
N GLU A 169 -19.11 -6.26 13.99
CA GLU A 169 -20.15 -5.70 14.87
C GLU A 169 -20.95 -4.60 14.17
N ILE A 170 -20.28 -3.76 13.38
CA ILE A 170 -20.91 -2.70 12.60
C ILE A 170 -21.85 -3.30 11.54
N LEU A 171 -21.42 -4.34 10.83
CA LEU A 171 -22.25 -5.02 9.82
C LEU A 171 -23.50 -5.66 10.42
N ASN A 172 -23.38 -6.29 11.59
CA ASN A 172 -24.52 -6.89 12.26
C ASN A 172 -25.60 -5.86 12.63
N GLN A 173 -25.19 -4.61 12.94
CA GLN A 173 -26.13 -3.52 13.20
C GLN A 173 -26.87 -3.04 11.94
N PHE A 174 -26.29 -3.16 10.76
CA PHE A 174 -26.94 -2.80 9.50
C PHE A 174 -27.94 -3.87 9.02
N ASN A 175 -27.70 -5.13 9.36
CA ASN A 175 -28.53 -6.27 8.98
C ASN A 175 -29.66 -6.59 9.99
N SER A 176 -29.73 -5.86 11.10
CA SER A 176 -30.77 -5.98 12.14
C SER A 176 -31.83 -4.90 11.98
#